data_AF-A0A3L7WZW5-F1
#
_entry.id   AF-A0A3L7WZW5-F1
#
_cell.length_a   1.000
_cell.length_b   1.000
_cell.length_c   1.000
_cell.angle_alpha   90.00
_cell.angle_beta   90.00
_cell.angle_gamma   90.00
#
_symmetry.space_group_name_H-M   'P 1'
#
loop_
_entity.id
_entity.type
_entity.pdbx_description
1 polymer ?
#
loop_
_entity_poly.entity_id
_entity_poly.type
_entity_poly.pdbx_seq_one_letter_code
_entity_poly.pdbx_strand_id
1 'polypeptide(L)'
;MLKTIDIDRGEFSLSEMIRLIKEGTEVLLLEKETPLARLTPVDTTEPARVPGLFAGQIWISDDFDDPLPDSFWLGEDEPAL
;
A
#
# COMPACT_ATOMS: atom_id res chain seq x y z
N MET A 1 -7.10 -5.98 16.38
CA MET A 1 -8.57 -5.86 16.56
C MET A 1 -9.04 -4.53 15.98
N LEU A 2 -10.32 -4.37 15.65
CA LEU A 2 -10.89 -3.13 15.12
C LEU A 2 -11.87 -2.52 16.12
N LYS A 3 -11.73 -1.22 16.43
CA LYS A 3 -12.66 -0.44 17.25
C LYS A 3 -13.26 0.68 16.41
N THR A 4 -14.57 0.85 16.47
CA THR A 4 -15.28 1.92 15.74
C THR A 4 -15.65 3.04 16.71
N ILE A 5 -15.41 4.29 16.31
CA ILE A 5 -15.71 5.49 17.08
C ILE A 5 -16.51 6.45 16.19
N ASP A 6 -17.66 6.90 16.69
CA ASP A 6 -18.48 7.93 16.07
C ASP A 6 -18.01 9.30 16.57
N ILE A 7 -17.57 10.17 15.66
CA ILE A 7 -16.99 11.46 16.02
C ILE A 7 -18.03 12.43 16.58
N ASP A 8 -19.31 12.25 16.22
CA ASP A 8 -20.40 13.16 16.61
C ASP A 8 -20.90 12.88 18.02
N ARG A 9 -20.57 11.71 18.59
CA ARG A 9 -20.98 11.32 19.95
C ARG A 9 -20.11 11.92 21.06
N GLY A 10 -19.05 12.64 20.70
CA GLY A 10 -18.35 13.57 21.60
C GLY A 10 -17.53 12.98 22.76
N GLU A 11 -17.54 11.66 22.96
CA GLU A 11 -16.80 11.00 24.05
C GLU A 11 -15.69 10.10 23.50
N PHE A 12 -14.60 10.69 23.03
CA PHE A 12 -13.37 9.94 22.78
C PHE A 12 -12.15 10.82 23.03
N SER A 13 -11.18 10.26 23.75
CA SER A 13 -9.91 10.93 24.02
C SER A 13 -8.87 10.52 22.98
N LEU A 14 -8.17 11.50 22.39
CA LEU A 14 -7.02 11.23 21.54
C LEU A 14 -5.99 10.34 22.26
N SER A 15 -5.79 10.55 23.55
CA SER A 15 -4.88 9.75 24.38
C SER A 15 -5.29 8.27 24.45
N GLU A 16 -6.60 7.98 24.52
CA GLU A 16 -7.12 6.60 24.52
C GLU A 16 -6.89 5.93 23.15
N MET A 17 -7.18 6.65 22.06
CA MET A 17 -6.94 6.15 20.70
C MET A 17 -5.48 5.80 20.48
N ILE A 18 -4.55 6.66 20.91
CA ILE A 18 -3.10 6.38 20.80
C ILE A 18 -2.72 5.15 21.61
N ARG A 19 -3.32 4.92 22.79
CA ARG A 19 -3.05 3.72 23.59
C ARG A 19 -3.51 2.45 22.86
N LEU A 20 -4.72 2.46 22.30
CA LEU A 20 -5.27 1.35 21.52
C LEU A 20 -4.41 1.01 20.30
N ILE A 21 -3.97 2.05 19.57
CA ILE A 21 -3.08 1.88 18.41
C ILE A 21 -1.75 1.26 18.84
N LYS A 22 -1.14 1.71 19.94
CA LYS A 22 0.10 1.10 20.48
C LYS A 22 -0.07 -0.36 20.89
N GLU A 23 -1.27 -0.77 21.30
CA GLU A 23 -1.62 -2.15 21.63
C GLU A 23 -1.93 -3.01 20.37
N GLY A 24 -1.81 -2.44 19.16
CA GLY A 24 -2.09 -3.16 17.90
C GLY A 24 -3.58 -3.16 17.51
N THR A 25 -4.37 -2.24 18.07
CA THR A 25 -5.78 -2.06 17.72
C THR A 25 -5.94 -0.98 16.65
N GLU A 26 -6.64 -1.31 15.57
CA GLU A 26 -7.06 -0.35 14.57
C GLU A 26 -8.30 0.41 15.05
N VAL A 27 -8.37 1.70 14.74
CA VAL A 27 -9.51 2.55 15.09
C VAL A 27 -10.14 3.10 13.81
N LEU A 28 -11.42 2.81 13.57
CA LEU A 28 -12.22 3.38 12.50
C LEU A 28 -13.03 4.56 13.04
N LEU A 29 -12.81 5.75 12.48
CA LEU A 29 -13.60 6.94 12.77
C LEU A 29 -14.76 7.03 11.79
N LEU A 30 -15.97 7.16 12.32
CA LEU A 30 -17.20 7.38 11.58
C LEU A 30 -17.70 8.80 11.81
N GLU A 31 -18.22 9.42 10.76
CA GLU A 31 -19.14 10.55 10.86
C GLU A 31 -20.54 10.01 10.59
N LYS A 32 -21.35 9.89 11.66
CA LYS A 32 -22.63 9.16 11.65
C LYS A 32 -22.45 7.69 11.24
N GLU A 33 -22.91 7.31 10.05
CA GLU A 33 -22.78 5.96 9.50
C GLU A 33 -21.70 5.87 8.41
N THR A 34 -21.01 6.97 8.11
CA THR A 34 -20.02 7.03 7.04
C THR A 34 -18.60 6.90 7.59
N PRO A 35 -17.79 5.94 7.11
CA PRO A 35 -16.38 5.86 7.45
C PRO A 35 -15.61 7.09 6.95
N LEU A 36 -14.99 7.83 7.87
CA LEU A 36 -14.25 9.05 7.58
C LEU A 36 -12.74 8.81 7.52
N ALA A 37 -12.20 8.09 8.51
CA ALA A 37 -10.77 7.85 8.62
C ALA A 37 -10.48 6.55 9.38
N ARG A 38 -9.29 6.01 9.17
CA ARG A 38 -8.78 4.85 9.92
C ARG A 38 -7.41 5.19 10.50
N LEU A 39 -7.25 4.96 11.79
CA LEU A 39 -5.96 5.00 12.46
C LEU A 39 -5.47 3.57 12.64
N THR A 40 -4.26 3.33 12.17
CA THR A 40 -3.58 2.04 12.26
C THR A 40 -2.17 2.26 12.78
N PRO A 41 -1.56 1.28 13.47
CA PRO A 41 -0.16 1.37 13.84
C PRO A 41 0.70 1.66 12.60
N VAL A 42 1.63 2.59 12.72
CA VAL A 42 2.64 2.79 11.68
C VAL A 42 3.65 1.67 11.84
N ASP A 43 3.72 0.78 10.86
CA ASP A 43 4.78 -0.21 10.82
C ASP A 43 6.07 0.48 10.41
N THR A 44 6.92 0.77 11.39
CA THR A 44 8.24 1.34 11.17
C THR A 44 9.28 0.28 10.88
N THR A 45 8.91 -1.01 10.89
CA THR A 45 9.80 -2.06 10.42
C THR A 45 9.74 -2.09 8.91
N GLU A 46 10.50 -1.20 8.27
CA GLU A 46 10.86 -1.45 6.88
C GLU A 46 11.63 -2.79 6.88
N PRO A 47 11.13 -3.82 6.19
CA PRO A 47 11.90 -5.04 6.06
C PRO A 47 13.21 -4.64 5.40
N ALA A 48 14.32 -4.97 6.06
CA ALA A 48 15.64 -4.72 5.49
C ALA A 48 15.68 -5.36 4.11
N ARG A 49 16.03 -4.58 3.08
CA ARG A 49 16.16 -5.13 1.72
C ARG A 49 17.18 -6.27 1.79
N VAL A 50 16.75 -7.47 1.39
CA VAL A 50 17.63 -8.62 1.26
C VAL A 50 18.07 -8.71 -0.20
N PRO A 51 19.31 -8.34 -0.56
CA PRO A 51 19.79 -8.50 -1.93
C PRO A 51 19.92 -9.99 -2.27
N GLY A 52 19.77 -10.32 -3.56
CA GLY A 52 20.10 -11.66 -4.05
C GLY A 52 19.07 -12.77 -3.79
N LEU A 53 17.83 -12.45 -3.38
CA LEU A 53 16.75 -13.43 -3.20
C LEU A 53 16.49 -14.31 -4.45
N PHE A 54 16.84 -13.80 -5.64
CA PHE A 54 16.68 -14.49 -6.93
C PHE A 54 18.02 -14.64 -7.66
N ALA A 55 19.16 -14.65 -6.95
CA ALA A 55 20.46 -14.85 -7.56
C ALA A 55 20.50 -16.16 -8.36
N GLY A 56 20.89 -16.10 -9.63
CA GLY A 56 20.95 -17.24 -10.53
C GLY A 56 19.60 -17.80 -10.98
N GLN A 57 18.48 -17.20 -10.57
CA GLN A 57 17.13 -17.60 -10.98
C GLN A 57 16.52 -16.67 -12.03
N ILE A 58 17.24 -15.60 -12.38
CA ILE A 58 16.84 -14.63 -13.39
C ILE A 58 17.66 -14.90 -14.64
N TRP A 59 16.96 -15.05 -15.76
CA TRP A 59 17.55 -15.00 -17.09
C TRP A 59 17.14 -13.69 -17.75
N ILE A 60 18.12 -12.99 -18.32
CA ILE A 60 17.92 -11.76 -19.09
C ILE A 60 18.31 -12.11 -20.53
N SER A 61 17.46 -11.74 -21.48
CA SER A 61 17.73 -11.94 -22.90
C SER A 61 18.91 -11.08 -23.34
N ASP A 62 19.67 -11.53 -24.35
CA ASP A 62 20.86 -10.82 -24.83
C ASP A 62 20.53 -9.44 -25.43
N ASP A 63 19.29 -9.24 -25.87
CA ASP A 63 18.74 -8.01 -26.46
C ASP A 63 17.99 -7.12 -25.45
N PHE A 64 18.08 -7.41 -24.14
CA PHE A 64 17.29 -6.67 -23.14
C PHE A 64 17.59 -5.18 -23.12
N ASP A 65 18.85 -4.80 -23.32
CA ASP A 65 19.30 -3.40 -23.35
C ASP A 65 19.16 -2.77 -24.74
N ASP A 66 18.72 -3.53 -25.75
CA ASP A 66 18.54 -3.01 -27.10
C ASP A 66 17.34 -2.04 -27.16
N PRO A 67 17.41 -1.00 -28.00
CA PRO A 67 16.29 -0.09 -28.18
C PRO A 67 15.09 -0.83 -28.77
N LEU A 68 13.91 -0.58 -28.19
CA LEU A 68 12.66 -1.07 -28.76
C LEU A 68 12.43 -0.47 -30.16
N PRO A 69 11.86 -1.24 -31.12
CA PRO A 69 11.55 -0.75 -32.46
C PRO A 69 10.63 0.48 -32.45
N ASP A 70 10.73 1.31 -33.50
CA ASP A 70 9.87 2.49 -33.65
C ASP A 70 8.37 2.15 -33.64
N SER A 71 7.98 0.99 -34.17
CA SER A 71 6.58 0.52 -34.17
C SER A 71 5.97 0.41 -32.77
N PHE A 72 6.78 0.02 -31.77
CA PHE A 72 6.38 -0.03 -30.36
C PHE A 72 6.06 1.37 -29.83
N TRP A 73 6.87 2.36 -30.21
CA TRP A 73 6.69 3.76 -29.79
C TRP A 73 5.60 4.50 -30.57
N LEU A 74 5.41 4.14 -31.84
CA LEU A 74 4.48 4.78 -32.77
C LEU A 74 3.09 4.12 -32.80
N GLY A 75 2.93 2.96 -32.14
CA GLY A 75 1.65 2.25 -32.04
C GLY A 75 1.20 1.58 -33.34
N GLU A 76 2.15 1.19 -34.18
CA GLU A 76 1.90 0.64 -35.52
C GLU A 76 1.65 -0.89 -35.50
N ASP A 77 1.79 -1.53 -34.33
CA ASP A 77 1.69 -2.98 -34.13
C ASP A 77 0.27 -3.51 -33.81
N GLU A 78 -0.80 -2.72 -34.02
CA GLU A 78 -2.16 -3.27 -33.92
C GLU A 78 -2.54 -4.06 -35.19
N PRO A 79 -2.86 -5.37 -35.10
CA PRO A 79 -3.50 -6.04 -36.22
C PRO A 79 -4.88 -5.42 -36.44
N ALA A 80 -5.15 -4.95 -37.67
CA ALA A 80 -6.48 -4.55 -38.09
C ALA A 80 -7.47 -5.68 -37.78
N LEU A 81 -8.46 -5.39 -36.92
CA LEU A 81 -9.60 -6.27 -36.61
C LEU A 81 -10.48 -6.50 -37.85
#